data_AF-A0A6P0SMZ3-F1
#
_entry.id   AF-A0A6P0SMZ3-F1
#
_cell.length_a   1.000
_cell.length_b   1.000
_cell.length_c   1.000
_cell.angle_alpha   90.00
_cell.angle_beta   90.00
_cell.angle_gamma   90.00
#
_symmetry.space_group_name_H-M   'P 1'
#
loop_
_entity.id
_entity.type
_entity.pdbx_description
1 polymer ?
#
loop_
_entity_poly.entity_id
_entity_poly.type
_entity_poly.pdbx_seq_one_letter_code
_entity_poly.pdbx_strand_id
1 'polypeptide(L)'
;MNSLIQALKKVKDFRKLQGQRHPLWRVLLIIILGLMQGYTGYRALGYFARFNQDLLLTTLNLVPERVPSYSTIRRVMRLSRLFKFIGYF
;
A
#
# COMPACT_ATOMS: atom_id res chain seq x y z
N MET A 1 1.74 -20.81 11.45
CA MET A 1 0.64 -19.99 10.91
C MET A 1 1.21 -18.66 10.45
N ASN A 2 1.17 -18.33 9.15
CA ASN A 2 1.78 -17.10 8.63
C ASN A 2 0.76 -15.94 8.70
N SER A 3 1.14 -14.81 9.27
CA SER A 3 0.29 -13.60 9.26
C SER A 3 0.28 -12.93 7.89
N LEU A 4 -0.75 -12.13 7.58
CA LEU A 4 -0.81 -11.33 6.36
C LEU A 4 0.46 -10.49 6.17
N ILE A 5 0.93 -9.84 7.24
CA ILE A 5 2.15 -9.02 7.21
C ILE A 5 3.37 -9.88 6.83
N GLN A 6 3.50 -11.09 7.37
CA GLN A 6 4.60 -12.00 7.02
C GLN A 6 4.54 -12.42 5.55
N ALA A 7 3.34 -12.66 5.01
CA ALA A 7 3.17 -12.96 3.60
C ALA A 7 3.57 -11.75 2.72
N LEU A 8 3.14 -10.54 3.08
CA LEU A 8 3.47 -9.31 2.35
C LEU A 8 4.98 -9.00 2.37
N LYS A 9 5.67 -9.29 3.48
CA LYS A 9 7.14 -9.11 3.58
C LYS A 9 7.93 -10.03 2.64
N LYS A 10 7.36 -11.14 2.18
CA LYS A 10 8.00 -12.06 1.22
C LYS A 10 7.88 -11.59 -0.24
N VAL A 11 7.06 -10.58 -0.51
CA VAL A 11 6.91 -10.03 -1.86
C VAL A 11 8.16 -9.24 -2.24
N LYS A 12 8.85 -9.68 -3.30
CA LYS A 12 10.01 -8.98 -3.84
C LYS A 12 9.62 -7.56 -4.28
N ASP A 13 10.39 -6.57 -3.83
CA ASP A 13 10.19 -5.19 -4.28
C ASP A 13 10.59 -5.03 -5.74
N PHE A 14 9.61 -4.73 -6.60
CA PHE A 14 9.79 -4.56 -8.04
C PHE A 14 10.01 -3.09 -8.44
N ARG A 15 10.03 -2.15 -7.47
CA ARG A 15 10.27 -0.73 -7.72
C ARG A 15 11.76 -0.44 -7.85
N LYS A 16 12.12 0.58 -8.63
CA LYS A 16 13.47 1.16 -8.64
C LYS A 16 13.81 1.76 -7.27
N LEU A 17 15.09 1.80 -6.89
CA LEU A 17 15.59 2.30 -5.60
C LEU A 17 15.04 3.70 -5.24
N GLN A 18 15.00 4.62 -6.19
CA GLN A 18 14.47 5.99 -6.01
C GLN A 18 12.98 6.05 -5.62
N GLY A 19 12.25 4.93 -5.70
CA GLY A 19 10.83 4.80 -5.35
C GLY A 19 10.54 4.03 -4.06
N GLN A 20 11.56 3.69 -3.27
CA GLN A 20 11.46 2.80 -2.11
C GLN A 20 11.47 3.55 -0.75
N ARG A 21 10.98 4.79 -0.70
CA ARG A 21 10.84 5.53 0.58
C ARG A 21 10.04 4.75 1.63
N HIS A 22 9.02 4.02 1.18
CA HIS A 22 8.21 3.13 2.03
C HIS A 22 8.47 1.69 1.63
N PRO A 23 8.71 0.76 2.58
CA PRO A 23 8.77 -0.68 2.30
C PRO A 23 7.53 -1.16 1.54
N LEU A 24 7.71 -2.03 0.53
CA LEU A 24 6.62 -2.44 -0.36
C LEU A 24 5.44 -3.04 0.42
N TRP A 25 5.74 -3.89 1.41
CA TRP A 25 4.72 -4.56 2.21
C TRP A 25 3.78 -3.59 2.93
N ARG A 26 4.24 -2.39 3.33
CA ARG A 26 3.41 -1.36 3.96
C ARG A 26 2.45 -0.75 2.95
N VAL A 27 2.96 -0.45 1.75
CA VAL A 27 2.13 0.10 0.68
C VAL A 27 1.05 -0.90 0.28
N LEU A 28 1.40 -2.19 0.16
CA LEU A 28 0.45 -3.27 -0.13
C LEU A 28 -0.59 -3.42 0.98
N LEU A 29 -0.18 -3.39 2.25
CA LEU A 29 -1.09 -3.47 3.38
C LEU A 29 -2.11 -2.34 3.37
N ILE A 30 -1.68 -1.10 3.16
CA ILE A 30 -2.57 0.07 3.10
C ILE A 30 -3.54 -0.03 1.91
N ILE A 31 -3.07 -0.52 0.76
CA ILE A 31 -3.95 -0.77 -0.40
C ILE A 31 -5.01 -1.82 -0.05
N ILE A 32 -4.62 -2.94 0.56
CA ILE A 32 -5.55 -4.02 0.94
C ILE A 32 -6.60 -3.49 1.94
N LEU A 33 -6.18 -2.76 2.96
CA LEU A 33 -7.10 -2.16 3.94
C LEU A 33 -8.09 -1.19 3.27
N GLY A 34 -7.60 -0.34 2.36
CA GLY A 34 -8.47 0.57 1.62
C GLY A 34 -9.47 -0.17 0.74
N LEU A 35 -9.04 -1.23 0.04
CA LEU A 35 -9.92 -2.07 -0.77
C LEU A 35 -10.99 -2.77 0.08
N MET A 36 -10.63 -3.28 1.27
CA MET A 36 -11.58 -3.88 2.21
C MET A 36 -12.64 -2.88 2.70
N GLN A 37 -12.32 -1.59 2.72
CA GLN A 37 -13.22 -0.49 3.07
C GLN A 37 -13.97 0.08 1.85
N GLY A 38 -13.87 -0.56 0.67
CA GLY A 38 -14.56 -0.14 -0.54
C GLY A 38 -13.89 1.00 -1.32
N TYR A 39 -12.69 1.44 -0.94
CA TYR A 39 -11.95 2.46 -1.70
C TYR A 39 -11.35 1.84 -2.96
N THR A 40 -12.08 1.94 -4.06
CA THR A 40 -11.66 1.39 -5.35
C THR A 40 -10.93 2.45 -6.18
N GLY A 41 -9.70 2.13 -6.59
CA GLY A 41 -8.90 2.98 -7.47
C GLY A 41 -7.92 3.93 -6.81
N TYR A 42 -7.01 4.44 -7.64
CA TYR A 42 -5.78 5.09 -7.17
C TYR A 42 -6.06 6.31 -6.28
N ARG A 43 -7.01 7.17 -6.68
CA ARG A 43 -7.35 8.39 -5.95
C ARG A 43 -8.05 8.07 -4.64
N ALA A 44 -9.03 7.17 -4.68
CA ALA A 44 -9.75 6.70 -3.49
C ALA A 44 -8.78 6.12 -2.45
N LEU A 45 -7.84 5.26 -2.87
CA LEU A 45 -6.82 4.70 -1.98
C LEU A 45 -5.84 5.76 -1.44
N GLY A 46 -5.50 6.77 -2.25
CA GLY A 46 -4.73 7.93 -1.79
C GLY A 46 -5.46 8.75 -0.74
N TYR A 47 -6.77 8.94 -0.88
CA TYR A 47 -7.61 9.59 0.12
C TYR A 47 -7.73 8.76 1.39
N PHE A 48 -7.98 7.44 1.27
CA PHE A 48 -8.00 6.52 2.40
C PHE A 48 -6.72 6.63 3.24
N ALA A 49 -5.55 6.53 2.59
CA ALA A 49 -4.27 6.63 3.27
C ALA A 49 -4.10 7.98 3.98
N ARG A 50 -4.45 9.08 3.32
CA ARG A 50 -4.31 10.44 3.87
C ARG A 50 -5.27 10.71 5.03
N PHE A 51 -6.55 10.37 4.88
CA PHE A 51 -7.58 10.65 5.89
C PHE A 51 -7.45 9.76 7.14
N ASN A 52 -6.86 8.58 6.99
CA ASN A 52 -6.63 7.66 8.11
C ASN A 52 -5.15 7.65 8.56
N GLN A 53 -4.37 8.68 8.22
CA GLN A 53 -2.93 8.68 8.45
C GLN A 53 -2.57 8.41 9.92
N ASP A 54 -3.16 9.16 10.85
CA ASP A 54 -2.79 9.08 12.26
C ASP A 54 -3.14 7.71 12.86
N LEU A 55 -4.31 7.19 12.49
CA LEU A 55 -4.74 5.83 12.86
C LEU A 55 -3.78 4.79 12.29
N LEU A 56 -3.47 4.84 10.98
CA LEU A 56 -2.59 3.88 10.33
C LEU A 56 -1.19 3.89 10.93
N LEU A 57 -0.63 5.08 11.21
CA LEU A 57 0.71 5.19 11.78
C LEU A 57 0.76 4.68 13.22
N THR A 58 -0.26 4.98 14.01
CA THR A 58 -0.34 4.54 15.42
C THR A 58 -0.58 3.03 15.51
N THR A 59 -1.59 2.52 14.80
CA THR A 59 -1.97 1.09 14.85
C THR A 59 -0.88 0.17 14.30
N LEU A 60 -0.15 0.62 13.27
CA LEU A 60 0.92 -0.18 12.66
C LEU A 60 2.31 0.12 13.25
N ASN A 61 2.39 1.02 14.25
CA ASN A 61 3.62 1.48 14.89
C ASN A 61 4.70 1.90 13.86
N LEU A 62 4.31 2.78 12.93
CA LEU A 62 5.12 3.19 11.77
C LEU A 62 5.82 4.54 11.96
N VAL A 63 5.85 5.08 13.18
CA VAL A 63 6.49 6.36 13.49
C VAL A 63 8.01 6.25 13.30
N PRO A 64 8.70 7.23 12.68
CA PRO A 64 8.26 8.56 12.22
C PRO A 64 7.88 8.66 10.73
N GLU A 65 7.42 7.58 10.10
CA GLU A 65 7.15 7.57 8.67
C GLU A 65 5.80 8.21 8.31
N ARG A 66 5.67 8.71 7.07
CA ARG A 66 4.39 9.15 6.52
C ARG A 66 3.69 7.99 5.80
N VAL A 67 2.38 8.07 5.61
CA VAL A 67 1.67 7.16 4.70
C VAL A 67 2.13 7.36 3.24
N PRO A 68 2.04 6.32 2.39
CA PRO A 68 2.37 6.46 0.98
C PRO A 68 1.42 7.44 0.30
N SER A 69 1.99 8.31 -0.53
CA SER A 69 1.20 9.24 -1.35
C SER A 69 0.41 8.50 -2.44
N TYR A 70 -0.60 9.18 -3.00
CA TYR A 70 -1.30 8.77 -4.22
C TYR A 70 -0.34 8.30 -5.32
N SER A 71 0.74 9.05 -5.58
CA SER A 71 1.72 8.72 -6.61
C SER A 71 2.47 7.41 -6.32
N THR A 72 2.76 7.14 -5.04
CA THR A 72 3.38 5.89 -4.61
C THR A 72 2.42 4.71 -4.78
N ILE A 73 1.17 4.86 -4.35
CA ILE A 73 0.11 3.85 -4.51
C ILE A 73 -0.10 3.52 -5.99
N ARG A 74 -0.32 4.54 -6.83
CA ARG A 74 -0.49 4.37 -8.27
C ARG A 74 0.69 3.64 -8.92
N ARG A 75 1.92 3.99 -8.53
CA ARG A 75 3.13 3.35 -9.06
C ARG A 75 3.20 1.87 -8.69
N VAL A 76 2.92 1.52 -7.43
CA VAL A 76 2.89 0.13 -6.96
C VAL A 76 1.82 -0.67 -7.70
N MET A 77 0.61 -0.12 -7.82
CA MET A 77 -0.49 -0.81 -8.49
C MET A 77 -0.22 -1.03 -9.99
N ARG A 78 0.29 -0.02 -10.70
CA ARG A 78 0.60 -0.13 -12.15
C ARG A 78 1.70 -1.16 -12.47
N LEU A 79 2.72 -1.23 -11.61
CA LEU A 79 3.87 -2.13 -11.81
C LEU A 79 3.58 -3.57 -11.36
N SER A 80 2.57 -3.76 -10.51
CA SER A 80 2.15 -5.08 -10.05
C SER A 80 1.29 -5.78 -11.10
N ARG A 81 1.61 -7.04 -11.40
CA ARG A 81 0.78 -7.91 -12.25
C ARG A 81 -0.55 -8.29 -11.58
N LEU A 82 -0.61 -8.27 -10.25
CA LEU A 82 -1.77 -8.69 -9.47
C LEU A 82 -2.99 -7.81 -9.74
N PHE A 83 -2.84 -6.49 -9.69
CA PHE A 83 -3.97 -5.56 -9.82
C PHE A 83 -4.57 -5.57 -11.24
N LYS A 84 -3.73 -5.77 -12.25
CA LYS A 84 -4.17 -5.97 -13.64
C LYS A 84 -5.01 -7.24 -13.79
N PHE A 85 -4.64 -8.32 -13.11
CA PHE A 85 -5.36 -9.59 -13.19
C PHE A 85 -6.75 -9.54 -12.54
N ILE A 86 -6.89 -8.83 -11.42
CA ILE A 86 -8.16 -8.70 -10.69
C ILE A 86 -9.09 -7.59 -11.22
N GLY A 87 -8.82 -7.05 -12.41
CA GLY A 87 -9.65 -6.00 -13.04
C GLY A 87 -9.52 -4.61 -12.41
N TYR A 88 -8.55 -4.40 -11.52
CA TYR A 88 -8.22 -3.08 -10.97
C TYR A 88 -7.12 -2.43 -11.82
N PHE A 89 -7.54 -1.82 -12.94
CA PHE A 89 -6.77 -0.99 -13.89
C PHE A 89 -5.67 -1.66 -14.73
#